data_AF-A0A3D1KAT4-F1
#
_entry.id   AF-A0A3D1KAT4-F1
#
_cell.length_a   1.000
_cell.length_b   1.000
_cell.length_c   1.000
_cell.angle_alpha   90.00
_cell.angle_beta   90.00
_cell.angle_gamma   90.00
#
_symmetry.space_group_name_H-M   'P 1'
#
loop_
_entity.id
_entity.type
_entity.pdbx_description
1 polymer ?
#
loop_
_entity_poly.entity_id
_entity_poly.type
_entity_poly.pdbx_seq_one_letter_code
_entity_poly.pdbx_strand_id
1 'polypeptide(L)'
;MLAVAIIAVGIFAGCSSVPKHDNMTGDWKYTFEETGKDGVHNGTMTIAQESYKLKGKCNDASGEFELSGSISENGPKFMIDGRRNDNKRNFHLNAALLSHNEFEGTYTTDQNTTGTMKGNRLKPE
;
A
#
# COMPACT_ATOMS: atom_id res chain seq x y z
N MET A 1 -35.01 -49.24 12.61
CA MET A 1 -35.31 -48.18 11.63
C MET A 1 -34.79 -46.87 12.20
N LEU A 2 -34.09 -46.11 11.35
CA LEU A 2 -33.58 -44.74 11.51
C LEU A 2 -32.70 -44.38 12.71
N ALA A 3 -31.39 -44.43 12.48
CA ALA A 3 -30.39 -43.70 13.25
C ALA A 3 -30.36 -42.23 12.77
N VAL A 4 -30.55 -41.29 13.69
CA VAL A 4 -30.48 -39.84 13.41
C VAL A 4 -29.01 -39.43 13.48
N ALA A 5 -28.41 -39.16 12.33
CA ALA A 5 -27.08 -38.58 12.24
C ALA A 5 -27.18 -37.08 12.56
N ILE A 6 -26.65 -36.67 13.71
CA ILE A 6 -26.44 -35.26 14.04
C ILE A 6 -25.23 -34.79 13.23
N ILE A 7 -25.49 -34.09 12.13
CA ILE A 7 -24.44 -33.40 11.37
C ILE A 7 -24.03 -32.20 12.22
N ALA A 8 -22.91 -32.34 12.92
CA ALA A 8 -22.23 -31.23 13.57
C ALA A 8 -21.89 -30.19 12.50
N VAL A 9 -22.55 -29.04 12.57
CA VAL A 9 -22.26 -27.88 11.74
C VAL A 9 -20.89 -27.39 12.17
N GLY A 10 -19.87 -27.73 11.36
CA GLY A 10 -18.52 -27.24 11.53
C GLY A 10 -18.53 -25.71 11.48
N ILE A 11 -18.24 -25.09 12.62
CA ILE A 11 -17.96 -23.67 12.71
C ILE A 11 -16.65 -23.49 11.95
N PHE A 12 -16.72 -23.01 10.70
CA PHE A 12 -15.56 -22.41 10.05
C PHE A 12 -15.23 -21.14 10.82
N ALA A 13 -14.44 -21.28 11.89
CA ALA A 13 -13.62 -20.20 12.38
C ALA A 13 -12.62 -19.87 11.25
N GLY A 14 -13.09 -19.09 10.28
CA GLY A 14 -12.23 -18.50 9.28
C GLY A 14 -11.26 -17.60 10.01
N CYS A 15 -10.06 -18.11 10.26
CA CYS A 15 -8.92 -17.29 10.63
C CYS A 15 -8.70 -16.30 9.48
N SER A 16 -9.35 -15.14 9.52
CA SER A 16 -8.89 -13.99 8.76
C SER A 16 -7.54 -13.63 9.38
N SER A 17 -6.45 -14.17 8.83
CA SER A 17 -5.12 -13.77 9.24
C SER A 17 -5.00 -12.29 8.92
N VAL A 18 -4.93 -11.46 9.96
CA VAL A 18 -4.48 -10.08 9.82
C VAL A 18 -3.00 -10.16 9.43
N PRO A 19 -2.49 -9.30 8.53
CA PRO A 19 -1.06 -9.26 8.27
C PRO A 19 -0.29 -9.18 9.59
N LYS A 20 0.74 -10.01 9.76
CA LYS A 20 1.60 -9.97 10.96
C LYS A 20 2.55 -8.76 10.96
N HIS A 21 2.49 -7.93 9.92
CA HIS A 21 3.34 -6.77 9.69
C HIS A 21 2.58 -5.46 9.95
N ASP A 22 3.34 -4.38 10.13
CA ASP A 22 2.85 -3.06 10.55
C ASP A 22 1.69 -2.53 9.68
N ASN A 23 0.74 -1.89 10.35
CA ASN A 23 -0.45 -1.26 9.75
C ASN A 23 -0.04 -0.04 8.90
N MET A 24 -0.43 -0.03 7.63
CA MET A 24 -0.20 1.09 6.71
C MET A 24 -1.21 2.23 6.86
N THR A 25 -2.30 2.01 7.61
CA THR A 25 -3.39 3.00 7.75
C THR A 25 -2.89 4.29 8.38
N GLY A 26 -3.03 5.41 7.70
CA GLY A 26 -2.67 6.72 8.22
C GLY A 26 -2.24 7.70 7.14
N ASP A 27 -1.79 8.85 7.62
CA ASP A 27 -1.23 9.90 6.77
C ASP A 27 0.30 9.80 6.75
N TRP A 28 0.86 9.88 5.56
CA TRP A 28 2.29 9.75 5.29
C TRP A 28 2.78 10.94 4.48
N LYS A 29 4.01 11.38 4.79
CA LYS A 29 4.79 12.25 3.91
C LYS A 29 5.82 11.40 3.20
N TYR A 30 6.05 11.63 1.92
CA TYR A 30 7.09 10.93 1.18
C TYR A 30 7.96 11.88 0.37
N THR A 31 9.18 11.43 0.10
CA THR A 31 10.06 11.99 -0.91
C THR A 31 10.24 10.99 -2.03
N PHE A 32 10.43 11.49 -3.24
CA PHE A 32 10.73 10.64 -4.39
C PHE A 32 11.71 11.32 -5.34
N GLU A 33 12.51 10.48 -5.99
CA GLU A 33 13.37 10.86 -7.11
C GLU A 33 12.86 10.13 -8.35
N GLU A 34 13.05 10.71 -9.53
CA GLU A 34 12.59 10.13 -10.79
C GLU A 34 13.66 10.26 -11.86
N THR A 35 13.95 9.17 -12.57
CA THR A 35 14.87 9.18 -13.70
C THR A 35 14.38 10.19 -14.75
N GLY A 36 15.27 11.09 -15.19
CA GLY A 36 14.94 12.14 -16.16
C GLY A 36 14.35 13.40 -15.53
N LYS A 37 14.27 13.49 -14.20
CA LYS A 37 13.95 14.71 -13.45
C LYS A 37 15.05 15.02 -12.45
N ASP A 38 15.33 16.30 -12.30
CA ASP A 38 16.35 16.76 -11.36
C ASP A 38 15.74 17.02 -9.98
N GLY A 39 16.37 16.44 -8.95
CA GLY A 39 16.11 16.74 -7.56
C GLY A 39 15.16 15.79 -6.84
N VAL A 40 14.96 16.08 -5.55
CA VAL A 40 14.08 15.34 -4.65
C VAL A 40 12.73 16.05 -4.59
N HIS A 41 11.68 15.33 -4.94
CA HIS A 41 10.30 15.82 -4.86
C HIS A 41 9.63 15.34 -3.58
N ASN A 42 8.57 16.04 -3.19
CA ASN A 42 7.82 15.75 -1.97
C ASN A 42 6.35 15.46 -2.32
N GLY A 43 5.71 14.61 -1.53
CA GLY A 43 4.29 14.35 -1.60
C GLY A 43 3.71 13.93 -0.26
N THR A 44 2.40 13.79 -0.23
CA THR A 44 1.65 13.25 0.92
C THR A 44 0.68 12.18 0.44
N MET A 45 0.44 11.17 1.27
CA MET A 45 -0.56 10.15 0.98
C MET A 45 -1.35 9.80 2.24
N THR A 46 -2.62 9.47 2.05
CA THR A 46 -3.46 8.87 3.09
C THR A 46 -3.79 7.46 2.64
N ILE A 47 -3.50 6.47 3.49
CA ILE A 47 -3.76 5.06 3.22
C ILE A 47 -4.78 4.54 4.24
N ALA A 48 -5.70 3.71 3.76
CA ALA A 48 -6.56 2.85 4.54
C ALA A 48 -6.23 1.40 4.20
N GLN A 49 -5.98 0.59 5.23
CA GLN A 49 -5.73 -0.83 5.10
C GLN A 49 -6.94 -1.64 5.56
N GLU A 50 -7.42 -2.52 4.69
CA GLU A 50 -8.47 -3.51 4.99
C GLU A 50 -7.91 -4.91 4.75
N SER A 51 -7.58 -5.61 5.83
CA SER A 51 -6.86 -6.89 5.78
C SER A 51 -5.53 -6.74 5.02
N TYR A 52 -5.39 -7.38 3.84
CA TYR A 52 -4.22 -7.30 2.98
C TYR A 52 -4.35 -6.26 1.87
N LYS A 53 -5.47 -5.54 1.78
CA LYS A 53 -5.72 -4.56 0.72
C LYS A 53 -5.42 -3.16 1.20
N LEU A 54 -4.85 -2.36 0.32
CA LEU A 54 -4.58 -0.94 0.53
C LEU A 54 -5.44 -0.13 -0.42
N LYS A 55 -6.02 0.95 0.09
CA LYS A 55 -6.67 2.00 -0.70
C LYS A 55 -6.24 3.34 -0.16
N GLY A 56 -6.32 4.38 -0.97
CA GLY A 56 -5.94 5.69 -0.49
C GLY A 56 -5.89 6.73 -1.58
N LYS A 57 -5.23 7.83 -1.26
CA LYS A 57 -4.95 8.91 -2.19
C LYS A 57 -3.57 9.48 -1.92
N CYS A 58 -2.90 9.99 -2.94
CA CYS A 58 -1.72 10.82 -2.76
C CYS A 58 -1.80 12.11 -3.57
N ASN A 59 -1.01 13.09 -3.16
CA ASN A 59 -0.84 14.35 -3.87
C ASN A 59 0.64 14.75 -3.84
N ASP A 60 1.18 15.05 -5.02
CA ASP A 60 2.53 15.56 -5.20
C ASP A 60 2.60 16.55 -6.37
N ALA A 61 3.82 16.97 -6.74
CA ALA A 61 4.06 17.91 -7.84
C ALA A 61 3.50 17.43 -9.20
N SER A 62 3.19 16.15 -9.33
CA SER A 62 2.60 15.52 -10.52
C SER A 62 1.07 15.53 -10.51
N GLY A 63 0.43 15.88 -9.39
CA GLY A 63 -1.02 15.95 -9.20
C GLY A 63 -1.56 14.99 -8.13
N GLU A 64 -2.88 14.82 -8.12
CA GLU A 64 -3.60 13.94 -7.21
C GLU A 64 -3.84 12.56 -7.84
N PHE A 65 -3.64 11.50 -7.05
CA PHE A 65 -3.79 10.11 -7.47
C PHE A 65 -4.71 9.35 -6.52
N GLU A 66 -5.54 8.48 -7.09
CA GLU A 66 -6.19 7.39 -6.38
C GLU A 66 -5.22 6.21 -6.23
N LEU A 67 -5.19 5.60 -5.05
CA LEU A 67 -4.30 4.50 -4.73
C LEU A 67 -5.06 3.20 -4.52
N SER A 68 -4.49 2.11 -5.04
CA SER A 68 -4.90 0.74 -4.74
C SER A 68 -3.67 -0.13 -4.57
N GLY A 69 -3.71 -1.10 -3.68
CA GLY A 69 -2.52 -1.92 -3.44
C GLY A 69 -2.77 -3.10 -2.51
N SER A 70 -1.68 -3.70 -2.06
CA SER A 70 -1.72 -4.80 -1.11
C SER A 70 -0.46 -4.90 -0.26
N ILE A 71 -0.61 -5.48 0.93
CA ILE A 71 0.49 -5.93 1.79
C ILE A 71 0.74 -7.41 1.56
N SER A 72 2.00 -7.81 1.61
CA SER A 72 2.42 -9.21 1.53
C SER A 72 2.04 -9.98 2.80
N GLU A 73 1.64 -11.24 2.63
CA GLU A 73 1.41 -12.16 3.75
C GLU A 73 2.72 -12.58 4.44
N ASN A 74 3.85 -12.53 3.73
CA ASN A 74 5.09 -13.22 4.09
C ASN A 74 6.28 -12.28 4.36
N GLY A 75 6.03 -10.98 4.56
CA GLY A 75 7.11 -10.03 4.85
C GLY A 75 6.61 -8.59 4.88
N PRO A 76 7.49 -7.63 5.24
CA PRO A 76 7.13 -6.21 5.37
C PRO A 76 6.90 -5.52 4.00
N LYS A 77 6.70 -6.29 2.93
CA LYS A 77 6.60 -5.78 1.57
C LYS A 77 5.17 -5.39 1.25
N PHE A 78 5.01 -4.35 0.44
CA PHE A 78 3.73 -3.94 -0.09
C PHE A 78 3.88 -3.38 -1.50
N MET A 79 2.76 -3.33 -2.21
CA MET A 79 2.67 -2.74 -3.53
C MET A 79 1.55 -1.71 -3.55
N ILE A 80 1.77 -0.60 -4.27
CA ILE A 80 0.75 0.43 -4.51
C ILE A 80 0.78 0.80 -5.99
N ASP A 81 -0.37 0.69 -6.63
CA ASP A 81 -0.67 1.33 -7.90
C ASP A 81 -1.34 2.67 -7.63
N GLY A 82 -0.78 3.74 -8.22
CA GLY A 82 -1.36 5.06 -8.19
C GLY A 82 -1.82 5.50 -9.57
N ARG A 83 -3.07 5.96 -9.68
CA ARG A 83 -3.66 6.47 -10.91
C ARG A 83 -4.02 7.93 -10.75
N ARG A 84 -3.44 8.80 -11.57
CA ARG A 84 -3.75 10.23 -11.50
C ARG A 84 -5.21 10.47 -11.87
N ASN A 85 -5.86 11.42 -11.19
CA ASN A 85 -7.29 11.67 -11.34
C ASN A 85 -7.71 12.08 -12.77
N ASP A 86 -6.79 12.67 -13.54
CA ASP A 86 -7.00 13.01 -14.95
C ASP A 86 -6.60 11.90 -15.94
N ASN A 87 -6.18 10.73 -15.44
CA ASN A 87 -5.74 9.55 -16.19
C ASN A 87 -4.49 9.71 -17.06
N LYS A 88 -3.73 10.79 -16.91
CA LYS A 88 -2.55 11.04 -17.76
C LYS A 88 -1.25 10.46 -17.22
N ARG A 89 -1.27 9.87 -16.02
CA ARG A 89 -0.10 9.24 -15.40
C ARG A 89 -0.52 8.17 -14.41
N ASN A 90 0.24 7.09 -14.39
CA ASN A 90 0.14 6.03 -13.40
C ASN A 90 1.54 5.70 -12.86
N PHE A 91 1.59 5.16 -11.65
CA PHE A 91 2.81 4.58 -11.10
C PHE A 91 2.52 3.24 -10.42
N HIS A 92 3.54 2.40 -10.35
CA HIS A 92 3.54 1.14 -9.62
C HIS A 92 4.73 1.13 -8.65
N LEU A 93 4.45 1.20 -7.35
CA LEU A 93 5.42 1.20 -6.26
C LEU A 93 5.57 -0.21 -5.69
N ASN A 94 6.81 -0.68 -5.59
CA ASN A 94 7.21 -1.86 -4.81
C ASN A 94 8.04 -1.39 -3.63
N ALA A 95 7.54 -1.59 -2.41
CA ALA A 95 8.17 -1.06 -1.21
C ALA A 95 8.21 -2.06 -0.06
N ALA A 96 9.00 -1.73 0.95
CA ALA A 96 9.05 -2.43 2.22
C ALA A 96 8.94 -1.44 3.38
N LEU A 97 8.19 -1.81 4.40
CA LEU A 97 8.21 -1.16 5.70
C LEU A 97 9.57 -1.43 6.35
N LEU A 98 10.27 -0.36 6.70
CA LEU A 98 11.52 -0.41 7.45
C LEU A 98 11.24 -0.39 8.96
N SER A 99 10.14 0.26 9.35
CA SER A 99 9.56 0.27 10.69
C SER A 99 8.07 0.59 10.61
N HIS A 100 7.39 0.66 11.76
CA HIS A 100 6.00 1.11 11.85
C HIS A 100 5.74 2.48 11.22
N ASN A 101 6.76 3.34 11.17
CA ASN A 101 6.63 4.74 10.75
C ASN A 101 7.40 5.05 9.46
N GLU A 102 8.07 4.08 8.84
CA GLU A 102 8.97 4.32 7.72
C GLU A 102 8.86 3.24 6.64
N PHE A 103 8.89 3.65 5.37
CA PHE A 103 9.03 2.76 4.24
C PHE A 103 10.04 3.27 3.22
N GLU A 104 10.58 2.34 2.44
CA GLU A 104 11.39 2.61 1.26
C GLU A 104 10.99 1.66 0.12
N GLY A 105 11.04 2.15 -1.12
CA GLY A 105 10.76 1.35 -2.29
C GLY A 105 11.23 1.97 -3.59
N THR A 106 11.00 1.23 -4.66
CA THR A 106 11.19 1.68 -6.04
C THR A 106 9.85 1.70 -6.75
N TYR A 107 9.69 2.63 -7.68
CA TYR A 107 8.50 2.70 -8.50
C TYR A 107 8.84 2.82 -9.97
N THR A 108 7.88 2.43 -10.82
CA THR A 108 7.89 2.67 -12.26
C THR A 108 6.66 3.50 -12.63
N THR A 109 6.70 4.18 -13.77
CA THR A 109 5.56 4.90 -14.33
C THR A 109 5.15 4.33 -15.68
N ASP A 110 3.94 4.66 -16.12
CA ASP A 110 3.47 4.40 -17.48
C ASP A 110 4.19 5.24 -18.56
N GLN A 111 5.06 6.16 -18.14
CA GLN A 111 5.93 6.96 -19.01
C GLN A 111 7.35 6.37 -19.13
N ASN A 112 7.54 5.12 -18.69
CA ASN A 112 8.83 4.41 -18.66
C ASN A 112 9.90 5.10 -17.80
N THR A 113 9.49 5.90 -16.82
CA THR A 113 10.41 6.44 -15.80
C THR A 113 10.41 5.53 -14.58
N THR A 114 11.51 5.55 -13.83
CA THR A 114 11.66 4.80 -12.58
C THR A 114 12.26 5.68 -11.52
N GLY A 115 12.09 5.29 -10.26
CA GLY A 115 12.58 6.10 -9.15
C GLY A 115 12.57 5.39 -7.82
N THR A 116 13.03 6.09 -6.79
CA THR A 116 12.96 5.67 -5.40
C THR A 116 11.91 6.49 -4.67
N MET A 117 11.28 5.90 -3.67
CA MET A 117 10.35 6.58 -2.79
C MET A 117 10.63 6.22 -1.34
N LYS A 118 10.66 7.22 -0.47
CA LYS A 118 10.85 7.06 0.97
C LYS A 118 9.72 7.77 1.70
N GLY A 119 9.05 7.09 2.61
CA GLY A 119 7.91 7.62 3.32
C GLY A 119 8.06 7.57 4.82
N ASN A 120 7.51 8.58 5.49
CA ASN A 120 7.43 8.68 6.94
C ASN A 120 6.01 9.01 7.37
N ARG A 121 5.51 8.38 8.43
CA ARG A 121 4.19 8.69 9.00
C ARG A 121 4.16 10.13 9.54
N LEU A 122 3.08 10.87 9.28
CA LEU A 122 2.92 12.25 9.75
C LEU A 122 2.59 12.33 11.25
N LYS A 123 1.96 11.29 11.79
CA LYS A 123 1.68 11.15 13.22
C LYS A 123 2.09 9.75 13.65
N PRO A 124 3.16 9.60 14.45
CA PRO A 124 3.43 8.33 15.10
C PRO A 124 2.31 8.05 16.11
N GLU A 125 1.81 6.81 16.12
CA GLU A 125 0.88 6.30 17.15
C GLU A 125 1.58 6.16 18.51
#